data_AF-A0A292SLP2-F1
#
_entry.id   AF-A0A292SLP2-F1
#
_cell.length_a   1.000
_cell.length_b   1.000
_cell.length_c   1.000
_cell.angle_alpha   90.00
_cell.angle_beta   90.00
_cell.angle_gamma   90.00
#
_symmetry.space_group_name_H-M   'P 1'
#
loop_
_entity.id
_entity.type
_entity.pdbx_description
1 polymer ?
#
loop_
_entity_poly.entity_id
_entity_poly.type
_entity_poly.pdbx_seq_one_letter_code
_entity_poly.pdbx_strand_id
1 'polypeptide(L)'
;FPVIARSYSIIPLLVFVLALLYPHYKKKPFLYALLLFLTANTHVIMLGLCTLLSLDFLYCAVLKEDDKPVRKRNIFAFLIMASGMIAVVAQLALTMQSNAVIGMHTLTLWGSCVKVFTQFFLNDVDNQWAEPGSFSFAPYTITAALISVVLYIALFVLLFKKNKKIFAIGFLAVLFQLLIYIAGYNHWIFVNRIFCAHLVLIFCFWIVLNKNDRLINILLSLFFTLTVFNGLKYAVLDIHNPYSGAKETAEFIKNNIDKDNSVIVTDNPPYAVGVVYYLNGKNSIYCAQQQKNISYVVWDKSLLFILDSSKWPEYARFVMQNEPDFKNKKLYALVPFFDADKFDVDKIDNFKLIFESKPSMVKLEGFRIYEYLNN
;
A
#
# COMPACT_ATOMS: atom_id res chain seq x y z
N PHE A 1 4.39 0.09 7.45
CA PHE A 1 3.02 0.65 7.60
C PHE A 1 2.00 -0.42 7.95
N PRO A 2 1.72 -0.65 9.24
CA PRO A 2 0.58 -1.45 9.67
C PRO A 2 -0.63 -0.54 9.63
N VAL A 3 -1.60 -0.84 8.79
CA VAL A 3 -2.91 -0.20 8.96
C VAL A 3 -3.94 -1.30 8.77
N ILE A 4 -4.42 -1.81 9.90
CA ILE A 4 -5.41 -2.88 10.02
C ILE A 4 -6.75 -2.48 9.34
N ALA A 5 -6.95 -1.20 9.02
CA ALA A 5 -8.14 -0.70 8.32
C ALA A 5 -7.82 0.37 7.26
N ARG A 6 -7.22 -0.01 6.12
CA ARG A 6 -7.23 0.87 4.93
C ARG A 6 -8.48 0.61 4.10
N SER A 7 -9.01 1.66 3.47
CA SER A 7 -10.18 1.61 2.58
C SER A 7 -10.06 0.54 1.48
N TYR A 8 -8.85 0.16 1.07
CA TYR A 8 -8.65 -0.86 0.06
C TYR A 8 -8.82 -2.31 0.55
N SER A 9 -8.89 -2.55 1.86
CA SER A 9 -9.11 -3.91 2.40
C SER A 9 -10.47 -4.48 2.02
N ILE A 10 -11.45 -3.63 1.67
CA ILE A 10 -12.79 -4.04 1.22
C ILE A 10 -12.86 -4.32 -0.29
N ILE A 11 -11.80 -4.06 -1.06
CA ILE A 11 -11.79 -4.28 -2.52
C ILE A 11 -12.18 -5.71 -2.89
N PRO A 12 -11.65 -6.78 -2.26
CA PRO A 12 -12.04 -8.15 -2.61
C PRO A 12 -13.54 -8.39 -2.49
N LEU A 13 -14.15 -7.90 -1.39
CA LEU A 13 -15.59 -8.02 -1.17
C LEU A 13 -16.38 -7.23 -2.22
N LEU A 14 -16.00 -5.99 -2.50
CA LEU A 14 -16.71 -5.16 -3.48
C LEU A 14 -16.61 -5.75 -4.89
N VAL A 15 -15.44 -6.23 -5.31
CA VAL A 15 -15.24 -6.86 -6.62
C VAL A 15 -16.06 -8.15 -6.73
N PHE A 16 -16.14 -8.95 -5.66
CA PHE A 16 -16.98 -10.15 -5.63
C PHE A 16 -18.47 -9.81 -5.77
N VAL A 17 -18.98 -8.83 -5.02
CA VAL A 17 -20.38 -8.40 -5.12
C VAL A 17 -20.68 -7.78 -6.49
N LEU A 18 -19.72 -7.04 -7.07
CA LEU A 18 -19.82 -6.56 -8.46
C LEU A 18 -19.92 -7.72 -9.44
N ALA A 19 -19.13 -8.79 -9.28
CA ALA A 19 -19.19 -9.97 -10.14
C ALA A 19 -20.55 -10.68 -10.07
N LEU A 20 -21.13 -10.78 -8.86
CA LEU A 20 -22.48 -11.34 -8.65
C LEU A 20 -23.58 -10.50 -9.30
N LEU A 21 -23.47 -9.17 -9.25
CA LEU A 21 -24.50 -8.27 -9.77
C LEU A 21 -24.33 -7.94 -11.25
N TYR A 22 -23.15 -8.11 -11.83
CA TYR A 22 -22.88 -7.79 -13.23
C TYR A 22 -23.86 -8.46 -14.20
N PRO A 23 -24.22 -9.77 -14.09
CA PRO A 23 -25.22 -10.37 -14.97
C PRO A 23 -26.63 -9.77 -14.85
N HIS A 24 -26.91 -9.03 -13.78
CA HIS A 24 -28.22 -8.52 -13.42
C HIS A 24 -28.25 -7.01 -13.16
N TYR A 25 -27.24 -6.26 -13.61
CA TYR A 25 -27.11 -4.83 -13.30
C TYR A 25 -28.31 -4.02 -13.79
N LYS A 26 -28.98 -4.44 -14.88
CA LYS A 26 -30.18 -3.79 -15.42
C LYS A 26 -31.39 -3.87 -14.48
N LYS A 27 -31.46 -4.91 -13.64
CA LYS A 27 -32.55 -5.11 -12.67
C LYS A 27 -32.32 -4.29 -11.41
N LYS A 28 -31.07 -4.08 -11.01
CA LYS A 28 -30.68 -3.34 -9.79
C LYS A 28 -29.66 -2.24 -10.11
N PRO A 29 -30.00 -1.25 -10.95
CA PRO A 29 -29.03 -0.27 -11.45
C PRO A 29 -28.45 0.62 -10.35
N PHE A 30 -29.25 1.00 -9.35
CA PHE A 30 -28.77 1.83 -8.23
C PHE A 30 -27.82 1.09 -7.30
N LEU A 31 -28.06 -0.19 -7.03
CA LEU A 31 -27.14 -1.00 -6.22
C LEU A 31 -25.81 -1.19 -6.95
N TYR A 32 -25.86 -1.47 -8.25
CA TYR A 32 -24.66 -1.55 -9.08
C TYR A 32 -23.90 -0.22 -9.13
N ALA A 33 -24.63 0.90 -9.24
CA ALA A 33 -24.05 2.24 -9.19
C ALA A 33 -23.34 2.54 -7.87
N LEU A 34 -23.98 2.21 -6.75
CA LEU A 34 -23.41 2.39 -5.42
C LEU A 34 -22.12 1.56 -5.25
N LEU A 35 -22.11 0.32 -5.72
CA LEU A 35 -20.91 -0.52 -5.64
C LEU A 35 -19.76 0.01 -6.49
N LEU A 36 -20.03 0.49 -7.71
CA LEU A 36 -19.01 1.11 -8.54
C LEU A 36 -18.50 2.43 -7.92
N PHE A 37 -19.38 3.24 -7.34
CA PHE A 37 -19.02 4.44 -6.58
C PHE A 37 -18.06 4.10 -5.43
N LEU A 38 -18.44 3.12 -4.60
CA LEU A 38 -17.64 2.70 -3.45
C LEU A 38 -16.31 2.11 -3.91
N THR A 39 -16.32 1.23 -4.90
CA THR A 39 -15.11 0.57 -5.42
C THR A 39 -14.11 1.58 -5.97
N ALA A 40 -14.57 2.57 -6.75
CA ALA A 40 -13.73 3.64 -7.27
C ALA A 40 -13.06 4.44 -6.13
N ASN A 41 -13.77 4.68 -5.04
CA ASN A 41 -13.30 5.45 -3.89
C ASN A 41 -12.52 4.62 -2.85
N THR A 42 -12.29 3.33 -3.08
CA THR A 42 -11.43 2.53 -2.20
C THR A 42 -9.94 2.79 -2.46
N HIS A 43 -9.54 2.85 -3.72
CA HIS A 43 -8.16 3.08 -4.16
C HIS A 43 -8.10 3.42 -5.66
N VAL A 44 -7.19 4.31 -6.05
CA VAL A 44 -7.03 4.77 -7.45
C VAL A 44 -6.79 3.61 -8.44
N ILE A 45 -6.13 2.53 -8.02
CA ILE A 45 -5.88 1.34 -8.87
C ILE A 45 -7.18 0.70 -9.41
N MET A 46 -8.30 0.84 -8.70
CA MET A 46 -9.59 0.30 -9.13
C MET A 46 -10.36 1.23 -10.08
N LEU A 47 -9.89 2.47 -10.26
CA LEU A 47 -10.55 3.45 -11.11
C LEU A 47 -10.70 2.95 -12.55
N GLY A 48 -9.66 2.32 -13.12
CA GLY A 48 -9.70 1.76 -14.47
C GLY A 48 -10.83 0.75 -14.66
N LEU A 49 -10.96 -0.23 -13.74
CA LEU A 49 -12.05 -1.20 -13.78
C LEU A 49 -13.42 -0.51 -13.67
N CYS A 50 -13.58 0.40 -12.71
CA CYS A 50 -14.85 1.07 -12.46
C CYS A 50 -15.29 1.93 -13.65
N THR A 51 -14.36 2.62 -14.31
CA THR A 51 -14.61 3.39 -15.52
C THR A 51 -15.08 2.50 -16.66
N LEU A 52 -14.37 1.40 -16.93
CA LEU A 52 -14.72 0.47 -18.01
C LEU A 52 -16.10 -0.17 -17.79
N LEU A 53 -16.41 -0.56 -16.55
CA LEU A 53 -17.72 -1.09 -16.17
C LEU A 53 -18.84 -0.04 -16.26
N SER A 54 -18.55 1.22 -15.93
CA SER A 54 -19.50 2.32 -16.05
C SER A 54 -19.78 2.68 -17.51
N LEU A 55 -18.75 2.65 -18.37
CA LEU A 55 -18.89 2.82 -19.82
C LEU A 55 -19.70 1.69 -20.45
N ASP A 56 -19.47 0.46 -19.99
CA ASP A 56 -20.29 -0.68 -20.41
C ASP A 56 -21.76 -0.50 -20.01
N PHE A 57 -22.01 -0.07 -18.77
CA PHE A 57 -23.36 0.23 -18.29
C PHE A 57 -24.00 1.35 -19.11
N LEU A 58 -23.28 2.45 -19.38
CA LEU A 58 -23.76 3.55 -20.23
C LEU A 58 -24.17 3.03 -21.61
N TYR A 59 -23.32 2.26 -22.26
CA TYR A 59 -23.61 1.73 -23.59
C TYR A 59 -24.79 0.76 -23.59
N CYS A 60 -24.80 -0.23 -22.69
CA CYS A 60 -25.78 -1.32 -22.71
C CYS A 60 -27.11 -1.03 -22.01
N ALA A 61 -27.13 -0.19 -20.97
CA ALA A 61 -28.33 0.12 -20.18
C ALA A 61 -28.88 1.53 -20.38
N VAL A 62 -28.13 2.44 -21.00
CA VAL A 62 -28.62 3.81 -21.28
C VAL A 62 -28.80 4.04 -22.78
N LEU A 63 -27.73 3.87 -23.56
CA LEU A 63 -27.74 4.23 -24.99
C LEU A 63 -28.56 3.25 -25.85
N LYS A 64 -28.54 1.96 -25.51
CA LYS A 64 -29.33 0.91 -26.20
C LYS A 64 -30.73 0.70 -25.64
N GLU A 65 -31.16 1.50 -24.67
CA GLU A 65 -32.47 1.33 -24.03
C GLU A 65 -33.53 2.17 -24.73
N ASP A 66 -34.52 1.50 -25.31
CA ASP A 66 -35.61 2.14 -26.03
C ASP A 66 -36.70 2.64 -25.08
N ASP A 67 -36.87 1.98 -23.93
CA ASP A 67 -37.88 2.34 -22.95
C ASP A 67 -37.49 3.60 -22.15
N LYS A 68 -38.20 4.71 -22.41
CA LYS A 68 -37.91 6.05 -21.84
C LYS A 68 -37.83 6.08 -20.30
N PRO A 69 -38.80 5.56 -19.53
CA PRO A 69 -38.72 5.49 -18.07
C PRO A 69 -37.52 4.68 -17.57
N VAL A 70 -37.24 3.51 -18.17
CA VAL A 70 -36.10 2.67 -17.79
C VAL A 70 -34.78 3.37 -18.09
N ARG A 71 -34.68 4.02 -19.27
CA ARG A 71 -33.52 4.83 -19.65
C ARG A 71 -33.29 5.99 -18.68
N LYS A 72 -34.33 6.73 -18.29
CA LYS A 72 -34.22 7.83 -17.32
C LYS A 72 -33.69 7.34 -15.97
N ARG A 73 -34.21 6.22 -15.46
CA ARG A 73 -33.73 5.56 -14.24
C ARG A 73 -32.24 5.19 -14.36
N ASN A 74 -31.84 4.61 -15.49
CA ASN A 74 -30.46 4.18 -15.71
C ASN A 74 -29.51 5.39 -15.90
N ILE A 75 -29.97 6.52 -16.43
CA ILE A 75 -29.20 7.77 -16.47
C ILE A 75 -28.86 8.23 -15.05
N PHE A 76 -29.82 8.26 -14.12
CA PHE A 76 -29.54 8.63 -12.73
C PHE A 76 -28.55 7.68 -12.06
N ALA A 77 -28.68 6.37 -12.30
CA ALA A 77 -27.70 5.39 -11.81
C ALA A 77 -26.30 5.65 -12.38
N PHE A 78 -26.18 5.98 -13.67
CA PHE A 78 -24.90 6.33 -14.29
C PHE A 78 -24.32 7.62 -13.70
N LEU A 79 -25.13 8.64 -13.41
CA LEU A 79 -24.66 9.88 -12.77
C LEU A 79 -24.07 9.62 -11.39
N ILE A 80 -24.63 8.68 -10.62
CA ILE A 80 -24.03 8.24 -9.34
C ILE A 80 -22.65 7.61 -9.58
N MET A 81 -22.53 6.69 -10.56
CA MET A 81 -21.22 6.08 -10.92
C MET A 81 -20.20 7.16 -11.32
N ALA A 82 -20.61 8.08 -12.19
CA ALA A 82 -19.77 9.17 -12.70
C ALA A 82 -19.32 10.11 -11.57
N SER A 83 -20.21 10.46 -10.64
CA SER A 83 -19.86 11.29 -9.48
C SER A 83 -18.76 10.65 -8.62
N GLY A 84 -18.79 9.32 -8.45
CA GLY A 84 -17.75 8.59 -7.71
C GLY A 84 -16.39 8.64 -8.39
N MET A 85 -16.36 8.54 -9.73
CA MET A 85 -15.12 8.66 -10.50
C MET A 85 -14.57 10.09 -10.50
N ILE A 86 -15.46 11.09 -10.65
CA ILE A 86 -15.09 12.51 -10.59
C ILE A 86 -14.54 12.85 -9.21
N ALA A 87 -15.14 12.33 -8.13
CA ALA A 87 -14.65 12.55 -6.77
C ALA A 87 -13.19 12.09 -6.59
N VAL A 88 -12.83 10.92 -7.11
CA VAL A 88 -11.44 10.41 -7.08
C VAL A 88 -10.50 11.33 -7.86
N VAL A 89 -10.88 11.73 -9.08
CA VAL A 89 -10.05 12.61 -9.91
C VAL A 89 -9.89 13.99 -9.26
N ALA A 90 -10.95 14.55 -8.68
CA ALA A 90 -10.91 15.82 -7.97
C ALA A 90 -10.02 15.75 -6.72
N GLN A 91 -10.13 14.68 -5.93
CA GLN A 91 -9.27 14.46 -4.76
C GLN A 91 -7.79 14.37 -5.16
N LEU A 92 -7.47 13.67 -6.25
CA LEU A 92 -6.10 13.58 -6.77
C LEU A 92 -5.61 14.94 -7.29
N ALA A 93 -6.42 15.65 -8.08
CA ALA A 93 -6.07 16.96 -8.62
C ALA A 93 -5.71 17.98 -7.53
N LEU A 94 -6.47 17.98 -6.42
CA LEU A 94 -6.25 18.88 -5.29
C LEU A 94 -5.04 18.50 -4.42
N THR A 95 -4.56 17.25 -4.49
CA THR A 95 -3.49 16.73 -3.61
C THR A 95 -2.18 16.40 -4.33
N MET A 96 -2.15 16.48 -5.67
CA MET A 96 -0.95 16.17 -6.46
C MET A 96 0.26 17.06 -6.12
N GLN A 97 0.04 18.33 -5.77
CA GLN A 97 1.15 19.26 -5.44
C GLN A 97 1.74 19.03 -4.05
N SER A 98 0.95 18.53 -3.10
CA SER A 98 1.38 18.34 -1.71
C SER A 98 1.96 16.95 -1.44
N ASN A 99 1.70 15.97 -2.31
CA ASN A 99 2.18 14.61 -2.10
C ASN A 99 3.66 14.45 -2.50
N ALA A 100 4.53 14.44 -1.50
CA ALA A 100 5.97 14.31 -1.67
C ALA A 100 6.41 13.03 -2.41
N VAL A 101 5.60 11.96 -2.34
CA VAL A 101 5.96 10.63 -2.87
C VAL A 101 5.62 10.47 -4.35
N ILE A 102 4.56 11.13 -4.84
CA ILE A 102 4.11 11.00 -6.24
C ILE A 102 5.10 11.67 -7.22
N GLY A 103 5.89 12.64 -6.77
CA GLY A 103 6.91 13.32 -7.57
C GLY A 103 8.33 12.76 -7.45
N MET A 104 8.54 11.69 -6.67
CA MET A 104 9.86 11.06 -6.54
C MET A 104 10.14 10.13 -7.72
N HIS A 105 10.72 10.67 -8.79
CA HIS A 105 11.21 9.88 -9.91
C HIS A 105 12.65 9.43 -9.66
N THR A 106 12.82 8.20 -9.16
CA THR A 106 14.16 7.62 -8.96
C THR A 106 14.71 6.92 -10.21
N LEU A 107 13.87 6.71 -11.23
CA LEU A 107 14.21 5.95 -12.44
C LEU A 107 13.68 6.66 -13.68
N THR A 108 14.33 6.41 -14.82
CA THR A 108 13.80 6.76 -16.15
C THR A 108 12.48 6.04 -16.41
N LEU A 109 11.71 6.48 -17.41
CA LEU A 109 10.47 5.80 -17.80
C LEU A 109 10.71 4.32 -18.12
N TRP A 110 11.77 4.02 -18.88
CA TRP A 110 12.16 2.64 -19.20
C TRP A 110 12.52 1.85 -17.94
N GLY A 111 13.34 2.42 -17.04
CA GLY A 111 13.67 1.78 -15.77
C GLY A 111 12.44 1.51 -14.91
N SER A 112 11.46 2.43 -14.90
CA SER A 112 10.18 2.26 -14.21
C SER A 112 9.37 1.11 -14.83
N CYS A 113 9.28 1.02 -16.16
CA CYS A 113 8.60 -0.09 -16.84
C CYS A 113 9.22 -1.45 -16.50
N VAL A 114 10.55 -1.57 -16.60
CA VAL A 114 11.26 -2.82 -16.30
C VAL A 114 11.06 -3.20 -14.84
N LYS A 115 11.20 -2.25 -13.91
CA LYS A 115 10.99 -2.49 -12.47
C LYS A 115 9.56 -2.93 -12.19
N VAL A 116 8.56 -2.22 -12.71
CA VAL A 116 7.15 -2.55 -12.48
C VAL A 116 6.81 -3.92 -13.02
N PHE A 117 7.20 -4.22 -14.26
CA PHE A 117 6.94 -5.52 -14.86
C PHE A 117 7.61 -6.64 -14.06
N THR A 118 8.89 -6.48 -13.76
CA THR A 118 9.68 -7.49 -13.01
C THR A 118 9.11 -7.72 -11.62
N GLN A 119 8.84 -6.64 -10.86
CA GLN A 119 8.29 -6.74 -9.51
C GLN A 119 6.84 -7.21 -9.49
N PHE A 120 6.04 -6.94 -10.53
CA PHE A 120 4.68 -7.47 -10.62
C PHE A 120 4.69 -9.00 -10.54
N PHE A 121 5.44 -9.66 -11.43
CA PHE A 121 5.47 -11.13 -11.50
C PHE A 121 6.34 -11.80 -10.43
N LEU A 122 7.41 -11.13 -9.97
CA LEU A 122 8.21 -11.68 -8.87
C LEU A 122 7.42 -11.65 -7.56
N ASN A 123 6.75 -10.54 -7.25
CA ASN A 123 5.99 -10.41 -6.02
C ASN A 123 4.76 -11.33 -5.98
N ASP A 124 4.25 -11.77 -7.14
CA ASP A 124 3.19 -12.78 -7.22
C ASP A 124 3.58 -14.12 -6.58
N VAL A 125 4.89 -14.43 -6.57
CA VAL A 125 5.42 -15.71 -6.09
C VAL A 125 6.25 -15.57 -4.82
N ASP A 126 7.12 -14.56 -4.78
CA ASP A 126 8.03 -14.31 -3.69
C ASP A 126 8.10 -12.81 -3.49
N ASN A 127 7.28 -12.32 -2.56
CA ASN A 127 7.39 -10.92 -2.18
C ASN A 127 8.81 -10.66 -1.70
N GLN A 128 9.54 -9.80 -2.44
CA GLN A 128 10.95 -9.47 -2.26
C GLN A 128 11.22 -8.78 -0.91
N TRP A 129 11.15 -9.53 0.18
CA TRP A 129 11.67 -9.16 1.50
C TRP A 129 12.27 -10.41 2.17
N ALA A 130 12.98 -11.22 1.38
CA ALA A 130 14.03 -12.06 1.93
C ALA A 130 15.13 -11.14 2.45
N GLU A 131 15.75 -11.53 3.57
CA GLU A 131 16.71 -10.76 4.36
C GLU A 131 17.74 -9.97 3.52
N PRO A 132 18.13 -8.77 3.98
CA PRO A 132 19.19 -8.03 3.33
C PRO A 132 20.50 -8.81 3.39
N GLY A 133 21.02 -9.14 2.20
CA GLY A 133 22.18 -10.00 2.00
C GLY A 133 21.95 -11.11 0.97
N SER A 134 20.70 -11.41 0.61
CA SER A 134 20.38 -12.43 -0.39
C SER A 134 20.11 -11.83 -1.78
N PHE A 135 21.13 -11.21 -2.40
CA PHE A 135 21.16 -11.05 -3.86
C PHE A 135 21.46 -12.39 -4.53
N SER A 136 20.60 -13.37 -4.28
CA SER A 136 20.52 -14.60 -5.04
C SER A 136 19.04 -14.82 -5.27
N PHE A 137 18.55 -14.46 -6.45
CA PHE A 137 17.28 -15.00 -6.90
C PHE A 137 17.39 -16.51 -6.73
N ALA A 138 16.64 -17.06 -5.79
CA ALA A 138 16.63 -18.50 -5.69
C ALA A 138 16.12 -19.02 -7.03
N PRO A 139 16.75 -20.04 -7.66
CA PRO A 139 16.44 -20.45 -9.02
C PRO A 139 14.94 -20.70 -9.26
N TYR A 140 14.24 -21.16 -8.22
CA TYR A 140 12.79 -21.37 -8.22
C TYR A 140 11.96 -20.09 -8.36
N THR A 141 12.43 -18.93 -7.87
CA THR A 141 11.71 -17.65 -7.92
C THR A 141 11.60 -17.13 -9.36
N ILE A 142 12.68 -17.22 -10.15
CA ILE A 142 12.65 -16.82 -11.57
C ILE A 142 11.75 -17.74 -12.37
N THR A 143 11.89 -19.06 -12.16
CA THR A 143 11.05 -20.05 -12.85
C THR A 143 9.58 -19.84 -12.55
N ALA A 144 9.22 -19.61 -11.29
CA ALA A 144 7.84 -19.37 -10.90
C ALA A 144 7.28 -18.04 -11.41
N ALA A 145 8.09 -16.97 -11.46
CA ALA A 145 7.68 -15.71 -12.08
C ALA A 145 7.42 -15.88 -13.59
N LEU A 146 8.27 -16.64 -14.30
CA LEU A 146 8.05 -16.99 -15.71
C LEU A 146 6.77 -17.81 -15.89
N ILE A 147 6.49 -18.76 -14.99
CA ILE A 147 5.23 -19.51 -14.99
C ILE A 147 4.04 -18.54 -14.78
N SER A 148 4.13 -17.58 -13.85
CA SER A 148 3.08 -16.58 -13.63
C SER A 148 2.82 -15.75 -14.89
N VAL A 149 3.87 -15.30 -15.59
CA VAL A 149 3.76 -14.58 -16.88
C VAL A 149 3.02 -15.44 -17.92
N VAL A 150 3.43 -16.69 -18.09
CA VAL A 150 2.80 -17.61 -19.05
C VAL A 150 1.33 -17.84 -18.70
N LEU A 151 1.00 -18.01 -17.43
CA LEU A 151 -0.37 -18.18 -16.97
C LEU A 151 -1.21 -16.92 -17.21
N TYR A 152 -0.69 -15.73 -16.92
CA TYR A 152 -1.36 -14.47 -17.21
C TYR A 152 -1.71 -14.34 -18.70
N ILE A 153 -0.76 -14.65 -19.59
CA ILE A 153 -0.97 -14.63 -21.04
C ILE A 153 -2.03 -15.68 -21.42
N ALA A 154 -1.92 -16.91 -20.94
CA ALA A 154 -2.88 -17.98 -21.22
C ALA A 154 -4.30 -17.60 -20.78
N LEU A 155 -4.45 -17.05 -19.58
CA LEU A 155 -5.73 -16.59 -19.04
C LEU A 155 -6.33 -15.47 -19.92
N PHE A 156 -5.53 -14.49 -20.35
CA PHE A 156 -6.03 -13.45 -21.25
C PHE A 156 -6.39 -13.98 -22.65
N VAL A 157 -5.62 -14.91 -23.20
CA VAL A 157 -5.95 -15.58 -24.47
C VAL A 157 -7.27 -16.35 -24.36
N LEU A 158 -7.49 -17.06 -23.25
CA LEU A 158 -8.74 -17.76 -23.02
C LEU A 158 -9.91 -16.81 -22.82
N LEU A 159 -9.71 -15.71 -22.11
CA LEU A 159 -10.71 -14.68 -21.92
C LEU A 159 -11.10 -14.05 -23.27
N PHE A 160 -10.13 -13.78 -24.14
CA PHE A 160 -10.38 -13.28 -25.50
C PHE A 160 -11.20 -14.27 -26.34
N LYS A 161 -10.85 -15.55 -26.28
CA LYS A 161 -11.58 -16.62 -26.98
C LYS A 161 -13.02 -16.78 -26.47
N LYS A 162 -13.25 -16.61 -25.17
CA LYS A 162 -14.58 -16.77 -24.55
C LYS A 162 -15.46 -15.54 -24.72
N ASN A 163 -14.93 -14.35 -24.47
CA ASN A 163 -15.70 -13.11 -24.52
C ASN A 163 -14.79 -11.89 -24.75
N LYS A 164 -14.75 -11.40 -26.00
CA LYS A 164 -13.94 -10.23 -26.40
C LYS A 164 -14.23 -8.96 -25.59
N LYS A 165 -15.49 -8.77 -25.17
CA LYS A 165 -15.90 -7.61 -24.37
C LYS A 165 -15.33 -7.68 -22.96
N ILE A 166 -15.52 -8.82 -22.27
CA ILE A 166 -14.97 -9.01 -20.92
C ILE A 166 -13.43 -9.03 -20.95
N PHE A 167 -12.84 -9.58 -22.01
CA PHE A 167 -11.41 -9.45 -22.28
C PHE A 167 -10.97 -7.98 -22.34
N ALA A 168 -11.62 -7.14 -23.13
CA ALA A 168 -11.25 -5.73 -23.25
C ALA A 168 -11.33 -5.01 -21.90
N ILE A 169 -12.40 -5.26 -21.12
CA ILE A 169 -12.56 -4.70 -19.77
C ILE A 169 -11.43 -5.16 -18.85
N GLY A 170 -11.15 -6.46 -18.79
CA GLY A 170 -10.10 -7.01 -17.93
C GLY A 170 -8.70 -6.54 -18.32
N PHE A 171 -8.38 -6.59 -19.61
CA PHE A 171 -7.06 -6.20 -20.14
C PHE A 171 -6.78 -4.72 -19.90
N LEU A 172 -7.72 -3.84 -20.25
CA LEU A 172 -7.55 -2.40 -20.05
C LEU A 172 -7.54 -2.02 -18.56
N ALA A 173 -8.28 -2.74 -17.71
CA ALA A 173 -8.24 -2.52 -16.26
C ALA A 173 -6.87 -2.90 -15.67
N VAL A 174 -6.31 -4.05 -16.04
CA VAL A 174 -4.96 -4.45 -15.60
C VAL A 174 -3.89 -3.52 -16.17
N LEU A 175 -3.99 -3.14 -17.45
CA LEU A 175 -3.09 -2.17 -18.07
C LEU A 175 -3.12 -0.83 -17.34
N PHE A 176 -4.31 -0.33 -16.96
CA PHE A 176 -4.45 0.89 -16.17
C PHE A 176 -3.72 0.78 -14.82
N GLN A 177 -3.81 -0.36 -14.13
CA GLN A 177 -3.08 -0.57 -12.88
C GLN A 177 -1.56 -0.50 -13.08
N LEU A 178 -1.04 -1.13 -14.14
CA LEU A 178 0.38 -1.05 -14.51
C LEU A 178 0.82 0.38 -14.80
N LEU A 179 0.00 1.16 -15.51
CA LEU A 179 0.28 2.58 -15.78
C LEU A 179 0.34 3.42 -14.49
N ILE A 180 -0.57 3.19 -13.54
CA ILE A 180 -0.53 3.85 -12.24
C ILE A 180 0.75 3.50 -11.48
N TYR A 181 1.22 2.25 -11.56
CA TYR A 181 2.51 1.87 -10.98
C TYR A 181 3.68 2.58 -11.64
N ILE A 182 3.72 2.61 -12.97
CA ILE A 182 4.81 3.26 -13.73
C ILE A 182 4.85 4.76 -13.43
N ALA A 183 3.69 5.42 -13.37
CA ALA A 183 3.59 6.86 -13.25
C ALA A 183 3.70 7.38 -11.80
N GLY A 184 3.10 6.69 -10.82
CA GLY A 184 2.92 7.22 -9.46
C GLY A 184 3.36 6.33 -8.30
N TYR A 185 3.62 5.03 -8.54
CA TYR A 185 4.08 4.10 -7.50
C TYR A 185 5.36 3.35 -7.86
N ASN A 186 6.19 3.91 -8.74
CA ASN A 186 7.43 3.27 -9.19
C ASN A 186 8.45 3.11 -8.04
N HIS A 187 8.35 3.94 -6.99
CA HIS A 187 9.17 3.85 -5.81
C HIS A 187 8.85 2.57 -5.03
N TRP A 188 7.57 2.39 -4.64
CA TRP A 188 7.10 1.29 -3.79
C TRP A 188 5.96 0.51 -4.43
N ILE A 189 6.29 -0.70 -4.89
CA ILE A 189 5.34 -1.64 -5.46
C ILE A 189 4.95 -2.63 -4.36
N PHE A 190 3.72 -2.50 -3.87
CA PHE A 190 3.21 -3.36 -2.81
C PHE A 190 2.38 -4.52 -3.35
N VAL A 191 2.57 -5.70 -2.79
CA VAL A 191 1.95 -6.94 -3.27
C VAL A 191 0.44 -6.95 -3.10
N ASN A 192 -0.08 -6.42 -1.99
CA ASN A 192 -1.51 -6.26 -1.77
C ASN A 192 -2.21 -5.46 -2.87
N ARG A 193 -1.50 -4.53 -3.52
CA ARG A 193 -2.03 -3.76 -4.65
C ARG A 193 -1.89 -4.54 -5.98
N ILE A 194 -0.88 -5.40 -6.14
CA ILE A 194 -0.75 -6.31 -7.30
C ILE A 194 -1.89 -7.35 -7.29
N PHE A 195 -2.29 -7.84 -6.12
CA PHE A 195 -3.45 -8.71 -5.97
C PHE A 195 -4.76 -8.09 -6.49
N CYS A 196 -4.86 -6.76 -6.64
CA CYS A 196 -6.02 -6.14 -7.29
C CYS A 196 -6.14 -6.53 -8.78
N ALA A 197 -5.03 -6.80 -9.47
CA ALA A 197 -5.05 -7.32 -10.84
C ALA A 197 -5.60 -8.76 -10.89
N HIS A 198 -5.29 -9.55 -9.86
CA HIS A 198 -5.83 -10.91 -9.71
C HIS A 198 -7.34 -10.87 -9.47
N LEU A 199 -7.82 -9.92 -8.66
CA LEU A 199 -9.25 -9.72 -8.43
C LEU A 199 -10.00 -9.33 -9.72
N VAL A 200 -9.37 -8.52 -10.60
CA VAL A 200 -9.92 -8.23 -11.93
C VAL A 200 -10.06 -9.50 -12.76
N LEU A 201 -9.04 -10.37 -12.76
CA LEU A 201 -9.12 -11.65 -13.46
C LEU A 201 -10.24 -12.53 -12.87
N ILE A 202 -10.34 -12.63 -11.54
CA ILE A 202 -11.43 -13.38 -10.88
C ILE A 202 -12.79 -12.84 -11.32
N PHE A 203 -12.98 -11.52 -11.32
CA PHE A 203 -14.20 -10.89 -11.80
C PHE A 203 -14.52 -11.27 -13.25
N CYS A 204 -13.53 -11.18 -14.14
CA CYS A 204 -13.70 -11.52 -15.55
C CYS A 204 -14.09 -12.99 -15.73
N PHE A 205 -13.38 -13.90 -15.07
CA PHE A 205 -13.68 -15.33 -15.14
C PHE A 205 -15.00 -15.67 -14.48
N TRP A 206 -15.38 -15.05 -13.37
CA TRP A 206 -16.70 -15.23 -12.77
C TRP A 206 -17.86 -15.02 -13.76
N ILE A 207 -17.69 -14.06 -14.68
CA ILE A 207 -18.71 -13.74 -15.69
C ILE A 207 -18.73 -14.76 -16.84
N VAL A 208 -17.57 -15.28 -17.25
CA VAL A 208 -17.45 -16.12 -18.46
C VAL A 208 -17.34 -17.62 -18.18
N LEU A 209 -17.06 -18.01 -16.93
CA LEU A 209 -16.79 -19.39 -16.56
C LEU A 209 -18.06 -20.23 -16.67
N ASN A 210 -17.96 -21.34 -17.41
CA ASN A 210 -18.94 -22.42 -17.36
C ASN A 210 -18.34 -23.60 -16.56
N LYS A 211 -19.17 -24.32 -15.79
CA LYS A 211 -18.73 -25.47 -14.97
C LYS A 211 -17.97 -26.53 -15.78
N ASN A 212 -18.24 -26.64 -17.09
CA ASN A 212 -17.62 -27.62 -17.98
C ASN A 212 -16.26 -27.19 -18.56
N ASP A 213 -15.78 -25.98 -18.28
CA ASP A 213 -14.52 -25.46 -18.83
C ASP A 213 -13.29 -25.97 -18.06
N ARG A 214 -12.99 -27.26 -18.21
CA ARG A 214 -11.90 -27.97 -17.49
C ARG A 214 -10.54 -27.26 -17.61
N LEU A 215 -10.18 -26.78 -18.80
CA LEU A 215 -8.90 -26.09 -19.02
C LEU A 215 -8.81 -24.78 -18.22
N ILE A 216 -9.88 -23.99 -18.19
CA ILE A 216 -9.91 -22.73 -17.43
C ILE A 216 -9.81 -23.02 -15.93
N ASN A 217 -10.54 -24.02 -15.43
CA ASN A 217 -10.48 -24.44 -14.04
C ASN A 217 -9.07 -24.88 -13.64
N ILE A 218 -8.38 -25.66 -14.48
CA ILE A 218 -7.00 -26.09 -14.24
C ILE A 218 -6.05 -24.88 -14.19
N LEU A 219 -6.14 -23.98 -15.15
CA LEU A 219 -5.23 -22.82 -15.23
C LEU A 219 -5.46 -21.84 -14.09
N LEU A 220 -6.72 -21.56 -13.72
CA LEU A 220 -7.03 -20.74 -12.54
C LEU A 220 -6.55 -21.42 -11.26
N SER A 221 -6.74 -22.74 -11.12
CA SER A 221 -6.27 -23.48 -9.95
C SER A 221 -4.75 -23.43 -9.84
N LEU A 222 -4.02 -23.63 -10.94
CA LEU A 222 -2.57 -23.55 -10.97
C LEU A 222 -2.09 -22.12 -10.62
N PHE A 223 -2.71 -21.11 -11.23
CA PHE A 223 -2.41 -19.71 -10.98
C PHE A 223 -2.59 -19.31 -9.50
N PHE A 224 -3.72 -19.66 -8.88
CA PHE A 224 -3.93 -19.37 -7.46
C PHE A 224 -3.14 -20.27 -6.52
N THR A 225 -2.77 -21.48 -6.93
CA THR A 225 -1.87 -22.33 -6.12
C THR A 225 -0.49 -21.68 -5.97
N LEU A 226 0.02 -21.01 -7.02
CA LEU A 226 1.28 -20.28 -6.93
C LEU A 226 1.23 -19.16 -5.88
N THR A 227 0.07 -18.52 -5.69
CA THR A 227 -0.08 -17.44 -4.71
C THR A 227 -0.26 -17.95 -3.27
N VAL A 228 -0.63 -19.23 -3.07
CA VAL A 228 -0.75 -19.85 -1.74
C VAL A 228 0.59 -19.86 -1.00
N PHE A 229 1.70 -20.10 -1.70
CA PHE A 229 3.03 -20.11 -1.07
C PHE A 229 3.39 -18.77 -0.45
N ASN A 230 3.00 -17.67 -1.11
CA ASN A 230 3.12 -16.32 -0.55
C ASN A 230 2.29 -16.17 0.73
N GLY A 231 1.04 -16.64 0.73
CA GLY A 231 0.18 -16.63 1.92
C GLY A 231 0.76 -17.46 3.08
N LEU A 232 1.30 -18.65 2.80
CA LEU A 232 1.96 -19.50 3.79
C LEU A 232 3.21 -18.84 4.37
N LYS A 233 4.05 -18.22 3.53
CA LYS A 233 5.22 -17.45 3.98
C LYS A 233 4.80 -16.36 4.96
N TYR A 234 3.73 -15.62 4.65
CA TYR A 234 3.18 -14.61 5.55
C TYR A 234 2.64 -15.16 6.85
N ALA A 235 1.94 -16.30 6.82
CA ALA A 235 1.45 -16.96 8.02
C ALA A 235 2.61 -17.42 8.92
N VAL A 236 3.66 -17.99 8.33
CA VAL A 236 4.88 -18.38 9.07
C VAL A 236 5.55 -17.15 9.69
N LEU A 237 5.71 -16.07 8.93
CA LEU A 237 6.30 -14.85 9.46
C LEU A 237 5.47 -14.26 10.61
N ASP A 238 4.14 -14.31 10.52
CA ASP A 238 3.21 -13.79 11.54
C ASP A 238 3.28 -14.59 12.85
N ILE A 239 3.59 -15.90 12.76
CA ILE A 239 3.80 -16.76 13.93
C ILE A 239 5.14 -16.47 14.61
N HIS A 240 6.19 -16.17 13.85
CA HIS A 240 7.57 -16.08 14.39
C HIS A 240 8.00 -14.66 14.76
N ASN A 241 7.37 -13.62 14.20
CA ASN A 241 7.78 -12.24 14.40
C ASN A 241 6.67 -11.43 15.09
N PRO A 242 7.04 -10.42 15.91
CA PRO A 242 6.05 -9.49 16.44
C PRO A 242 5.33 -8.79 15.28
N TYR A 243 4.02 -8.57 15.45
CA TYR A 243 3.24 -7.88 14.43
C TYR A 243 3.76 -6.45 14.19
N SER A 244 4.12 -5.72 15.25
CA SER A 244 4.48 -4.30 15.17
C SER A 244 5.66 -3.95 16.09
N GLY A 245 6.77 -3.49 15.52
CA GLY A 245 7.91 -2.98 16.28
C GLY A 245 7.57 -1.71 17.07
N ALA A 246 6.56 -0.96 16.62
CA ALA A 246 6.10 0.24 17.30
C ALA A 246 5.46 -0.05 18.65
N LYS A 247 4.77 -1.19 18.77
CA LYS A 247 4.15 -1.64 20.03
C LYS A 247 5.22 -1.97 21.06
N GLU A 248 6.21 -2.78 20.67
CA GLU A 248 7.34 -3.16 21.55
C GLU A 248 8.11 -1.92 22.01
N THR A 249 8.38 -0.99 21.09
CA THR A 249 9.05 0.29 21.38
C THR A 249 8.25 1.15 22.36
N ALA A 250 6.93 1.26 22.17
CA ALA A 250 6.07 2.01 23.07
C ALA A 250 5.99 1.37 24.47
N GLU A 251 6.01 0.04 24.56
CA GLU A 251 6.09 -0.68 25.83
C GLU A 251 7.42 -0.43 26.55
N PHE A 252 8.54 -0.44 25.82
CA PHE A 252 9.85 -0.08 26.38
C PHE A 252 9.84 1.35 26.93
N ILE A 253 9.35 2.33 26.16
CA ILE A 253 9.28 3.73 26.58
C ILE A 253 8.48 3.86 27.87
N LYS A 254 7.29 3.26 27.94
CA LYS A 254 6.41 3.34 29.13
C LYS A 254 7.05 2.76 30.39
N ASN A 255 7.87 1.72 30.23
CA ASN A 255 8.46 1.00 31.36
C ASN A 255 9.79 1.58 31.82
N ASN A 256 10.52 2.28 30.95
CA ASN A 256 11.92 2.67 31.21
C ASN A 256 12.21 4.17 31.10
N ILE A 257 11.33 4.97 30.47
CA ILE A 257 11.54 6.40 30.26
C ILE A 257 10.51 7.20 31.06
N ASP A 258 11.01 7.94 32.05
CA ASP A 258 10.20 8.84 32.88
C ASP A 258 9.66 10.01 32.06
N LYS A 259 8.34 10.07 31.90
CA LYS A 259 7.65 11.10 31.12
C LYS A 259 7.89 12.53 31.63
N ASP A 260 8.11 12.72 32.93
CA ASP A 260 8.15 14.04 33.56
C ASP A 260 9.56 14.64 33.50
N ASN A 261 10.58 13.78 33.44
CA ASN A 261 11.99 14.14 33.40
C ASN A 261 12.69 13.81 32.06
N SER A 262 11.93 13.51 31.01
CA SER A 262 12.48 13.12 29.72
C SER A 262 11.77 13.76 28.54
N VAL A 263 12.50 13.90 27.45
CA VAL A 263 11.96 14.27 26.14
C VAL A 263 12.40 13.25 25.12
N ILE A 264 11.46 12.80 24.29
CA ILE A 264 11.73 11.87 23.20
C ILE A 264 11.58 12.65 21.90
N VAL A 265 12.63 12.68 21.08
CA VAL A 265 12.68 13.42 19.82
C VAL A 265 12.87 12.48 18.66
N THR A 266 12.18 12.74 17.56
CA THR A 266 12.38 12.06 16.28
C THR A 266 12.46 13.08 15.16
N ASP A 267 13.29 12.79 14.17
CA ASP A 267 13.43 13.53 12.91
C ASP A 267 12.65 12.87 11.77
N ASN A 268 11.99 11.74 12.03
CA ASN A 268 11.24 11.02 11.01
C ASN A 268 9.81 10.68 11.48
N PRO A 269 8.95 11.70 11.69
CA PRO A 269 7.58 11.54 12.14
C PRO A 269 6.75 10.50 11.37
N PRO A 270 6.81 10.42 10.02
CA PRO A 270 5.99 9.48 9.26
C PRO A 270 6.16 8.02 9.66
N TYR A 271 7.33 7.63 10.19
CA TYR A 271 7.59 6.27 10.67
C TYR A 271 7.50 6.17 12.19
N ALA A 272 7.77 7.24 12.94
CA ALA A 272 7.62 7.27 14.39
C ALA A 272 6.16 7.30 14.87
N VAL A 273 5.20 7.74 14.04
CA VAL A 273 3.79 7.89 14.43
C VAL A 273 3.14 6.59 14.93
N GLY A 274 3.61 5.43 14.45
CA GLY A 274 3.15 4.13 14.96
C GLY A 274 3.36 3.99 16.47
N VAL A 275 4.51 4.46 16.98
CA VAL A 275 4.86 4.42 18.40
C VAL A 275 3.93 5.35 19.20
N VAL A 276 3.65 6.55 18.67
CA VAL A 276 2.74 7.54 19.28
C VAL A 276 1.37 6.92 19.57
N TYR A 277 0.81 6.18 18.61
CA TYR A 277 -0.49 5.52 18.80
C TYR A 277 -0.47 4.53 19.96
N TYR A 278 0.59 3.73 20.10
CA TYR A 278 0.69 2.78 21.21
C TYR A 278 0.99 3.45 22.54
N LEU A 279 1.57 4.66 22.58
CA LEU A 279 1.84 5.40 23.81
C LEU A 279 0.55 5.87 24.53
N ASN A 280 -0.57 6.00 23.81
CA ASN A 280 -1.88 6.44 24.36
C ASN A 280 -1.77 7.72 25.22
N GLY A 281 -0.95 8.68 24.79
CA GLY A 281 -0.74 9.95 25.49
C GLY A 281 0.08 9.88 26.79
N LYS A 282 0.63 8.72 27.16
CA LYS A 282 1.49 8.60 28.37
C LYS A 282 2.84 9.29 28.22
N ASN A 283 3.41 9.25 27.02
CA ASN A 283 4.61 9.99 26.64
C ASN A 283 4.32 10.67 25.31
N SER A 284 4.87 11.86 25.11
CA SER A 284 4.84 12.56 23.82
C SER A 284 6.15 12.37 23.07
N ILE A 285 6.07 12.27 21.75
CA ILE A 285 7.24 12.26 20.87
C ILE A 285 7.26 13.60 20.14
N TYR A 286 8.37 14.33 20.27
CA TYR A 286 8.60 15.62 19.64
C TYR A 286 9.19 15.44 18.24
N CYS A 287 8.66 16.19 17.26
CA CYS A 287 9.19 16.24 15.91
C CYS A 287 10.28 17.32 15.82
N ALA A 288 11.49 16.93 15.46
CA ALA A 288 12.61 17.85 15.33
C ALA A 288 12.39 18.94 14.27
N GLN A 289 11.80 18.58 13.12
CA GLN A 289 11.57 19.49 12.00
C GLN A 289 10.40 20.45 12.25
N GLN A 290 9.31 19.93 12.81
CA GLN A 290 8.07 20.69 13.01
C GLN A 290 8.00 21.41 14.36
N GLN A 291 8.99 21.17 15.23
CA GLN A 291 9.11 21.77 16.56
C GLN A 291 7.83 21.63 17.40
N LYS A 292 7.21 20.44 17.33
CA LYS A 292 5.97 20.14 18.06
C LYS A 292 5.82 18.65 18.33
N ASN A 293 5.00 18.33 19.32
CA ASN A 293 4.61 16.95 19.59
C ASN A 293 3.80 16.36 18.44
N ILE A 294 4.14 15.13 18.07
CA ILE A 294 3.46 14.39 17.01
C ILE A 294 2.11 13.90 17.54
N SER A 295 1.04 14.30 16.86
CA SER A 295 -0.31 13.78 17.06
C SER A 295 -0.84 13.11 15.79
N TYR A 296 -0.51 13.67 14.64
CA TYR A 296 -0.74 13.13 13.30
C TYR A 296 0.40 13.54 12.38
N VAL A 297 0.50 12.89 11.21
CA VAL A 297 1.52 13.21 10.21
C VAL A 297 0.85 13.55 8.89
N VAL A 298 1.29 14.67 8.30
CA VAL A 298 1.00 15.03 6.91
C VAL A 298 2.27 14.78 6.12
N TRP A 299 2.18 13.96 5.07
CA TRP A 299 3.33 13.64 4.22
C TRP A 299 3.70 14.83 3.34
N ASP A 300 4.54 15.71 3.88
CA ASP A 300 5.14 16.81 3.14
C ASP A 300 6.60 16.49 2.76
N LYS A 301 7.18 17.28 1.85
CA LYS A 301 8.56 17.11 1.39
C LYS A 301 9.59 17.43 2.49
N SER A 302 9.25 18.28 3.46
CA SER A 302 10.15 18.64 4.56
C SER A 302 10.41 17.47 5.51
N LEU A 303 9.46 16.53 5.61
CA LEU A 303 9.59 15.30 6.39
C LEU A 303 10.46 14.21 5.73
N LEU A 304 11.01 14.47 4.53
CA LEU A 304 11.97 13.56 3.88
C LEU A 304 13.43 13.86 4.28
N PHE A 305 13.69 14.94 5.01
CA PHE A 305 15.03 15.30 5.46
C PHE A 305 15.37 14.63 6.80
N ILE A 306 16.03 13.48 6.72
CA ILE A 306 16.48 12.73 7.90
C ILE A 306 17.83 13.33 8.39
N LEU A 307 17.98 13.51 9.70
CA LEU A 307 19.24 13.83 10.34
C LEU A 307 20.16 12.60 10.21
N ASP A 308 21.31 12.80 9.58
CA ASP A 308 22.38 11.81 9.59
C ASP A 308 22.96 11.68 11.02
N SER A 309 23.67 10.57 11.27
CA SER A 309 24.27 10.27 12.59
C SER A 309 25.19 11.40 13.09
N SER A 310 25.81 12.17 12.20
CA SER A 310 26.73 13.26 12.56
C SER A 310 26.02 14.56 12.96
N LYS A 311 24.77 14.78 12.56
CA LYS A 311 23.98 15.98 12.94
C LYS A 311 23.21 15.85 14.24
N TRP A 312 22.89 14.62 14.67
CA TRP A 312 22.19 14.38 15.94
C TRP A 312 22.86 15.02 17.17
N PRO A 313 24.20 14.98 17.35
CA PRO A 313 24.86 15.58 18.51
C PRO A 313 24.80 17.11 18.50
N GLU A 314 24.86 17.74 17.32
CA GLU A 314 24.70 19.18 17.18
C GLU A 314 23.26 19.61 17.49
N TYR A 315 22.28 18.90 16.92
CA TYR A 315 20.86 19.13 17.18
C TYR A 315 20.53 18.97 18.67
N ALA A 316 21.01 17.91 19.31
CA ALA A 316 20.79 17.66 20.74
C ALA A 316 21.34 18.79 21.61
N ARG A 317 22.57 19.25 21.35
CA ARG A 317 23.16 20.42 22.04
C ARG A 317 22.32 21.68 21.83
N PHE A 318 21.92 21.93 20.59
CA PHE A 318 21.11 23.09 20.24
C PHE A 318 19.78 23.10 21.01
N VAL A 319 19.00 22.01 20.99
CA VAL A 319 17.70 21.99 21.67
C VAL A 319 17.83 21.99 23.19
N MET A 320 18.82 21.29 23.75
CA MET A 320 19.06 21.30 25.20
C MET A 320 19.44 22.69 25.74
N GLN A 321 20.05 23.54 24.91
CA GLN A 321 20.43 24.91 25.27
C GLN A 321 19.31 25.93 25.01
N ASN A 322 18.55 25.75 23.93
CA ASN A 322 17.64 26.78 23.41
C ASN A 322 16.15 26.49 23.64
N GLU A 323 15.75 25.24 23.89
CA GLU A 323 14.35 24.88 24.17
C GLU A 323 14.10 24.84 25.69
N PRO A 324 13.33 25.79 26.27
CA PRO A 324 13.12 25.86 27.71
C PRO A 324 12.52 24.59 28.31
N ASP A 325 11.63 23.94 27.56
CA ASP A 325 10.91 22.73 28.00
C ASP A 325 11.80 21.50 28.08
N PHE A 326 12.99 21.54 27.48
CA PHE A 326 13.95 20.44 27.41
C PHE A 326 15.08 20.63 28.42
N LYS A 327 15.25 21.87 28.90
CA LYS A 327 16.28 22.23 29.88
C LYS A 327 16.14 21.36 31.13
N ASN A 328 17.25 20.76 31.55
CA ASN A 328 17.36 19.82 32.68
C ASN A 328 16.62 18.47 32.54
N LYS A 329 16.02 18.17 31.38
CA LYS A 329 15.45 16.84 31.11
C LYS A 329 16.47 15.93 30.44
N LYS A 330 16.24 14.63 30.51
CA LYS A 330 16.96 13.66 29.67
C LYS A 330 16.44 13.69 28.24
N LEU A 331 17.34 13.73 27.27
CA LEU A 331 16.98 13.68 25.86
C LEU A 331 17.17 12.27 25.31
N TYR A 332 16.13 11.75 24.67
CA TYR A 332 16.14 10.49 23.95
C TYR A 332 15.87 10.73 22.46
N ALA A 333 16.68 10.16 21.59
CA ALA A 333 16.43 10.14 20.15
C ALA A 333 15.72 8.83 19.77
N LEU A 334 14.52 8.94 19.21
CA LEU A 334 13.78 7.85 18.58
C LEU A 334 14.05 7.87 17.08
N VAL A 335 14.82 6.90 16.61
CA VAL A 335 15.24 6.78 15.22
C VAL A 335 14.54 5.58 14.58
N PRO A 336 13.57 5.79 13.69
CA PRO A 336 13.03 4.71 12.87
C PRO A 336 14.11 4.19 11.93
N PHE A 337 14.28 2.87 11.85
CA PHE A 337 15.18 2.25 10.88
C PHE A 337 14.40 1.27 9.98
N PHE A 338 14.93 1.07 8.79
CA PHE A 338 14.35 0.16 7.81
C PHE A 338 15.05 -1.19 7.96
N ASP A 339 14.34 -2.22 8.43
CA ASP A 339 14.89 -3.57 8.67
C ASP A 339 15.65 -4.21 7.49
N ALA A 340 15.49 -3.68 6.26
CA ALA A 340 16.17 -4.13 5.06
C ALA A 340 17.49 -3.40 4.77
N ASP A 341 17.76 -2.29 5.42
CA ASP A 341 19.05 -1.66 5.38
C ASP A 341 19.54 -1.63 6.82
N LYS A 342 20.45 -2.54 7.14
CA LYS A 342 21.54 -2.22 8.05
C LYS A 342 22.28 -1.04 7.41
N PHE A 343 21.67 0.14 7.39
CA PHE A 343 22.47 1.33 7.55
C PHE A 343 23.24 1.01 8.82
N ASP A 344 24.56 0.89 8.68
CA ASP A 344 25.48 1.28 9.72
C ASP A 344 25.09 2.73 10.05
N VAL A 345 23.99 2.88 10.81
CA VAL A 345 23.74 4.09 11.57
C VAL A 345 24.76 3.93 12.67
N ASP A 346 25.96 4.35 12.29
CA ASP A 346 27.16 4.39 13.11
C ASP A 346 26.78 4.87 14.49
N LYS A 347 27.55 4.45 15.49
CA LYS A 347 27.50 5.03 16.84
C LYS A 347 27.27 6.54 16.71
N ILE A 348 26.11 7.00 17.16
CA ILE A 348 25.82 8.43 17.18
C ILE A 348 26.71 8.98 18.31
N ASP A 349 27.61 9.90 17.98
CA ASP A 349 28.54 10.46 18.97
C ASP A 349 27.77 11.10 20.13
N ASN A 350 28.22 10.89 21.36
CA ASN A 350 27.53 11.34 22.58
C ASN A 350 26.11 10.76 22.76
N PHE A 351 25.80 9.63 22.13
CA PHE A 351 24.55 8.91 22.34
C PHE A 351 24.82 7.44 22.70
N LYS A 352 24.04 6.92 23.64
CA LYS A 352 24.06 5.51 24.05
C LYS A 352 22.80 4.82 23.55
N LEU A 353 22.96 3.76 22.75
CA LEU A 353 21.83 2.90 22.37
C LEU A 353 21.29 2.20 23.64
N ILE A 354 20.00 2.38 23.92
CA ILE A 354 19.33 1.75 25.08
C ILE A 354 18.25 0.75 24.68
N PHE A 355 17.77 0.81 23.44
CA PHE A 355 16.76 -0.11 22.93
C PHE A 355 16.83 -0.21 21.41
N GLU A 356 16.61 -1.42 20.90
CA GLU A 356 16.41 -1.71 19.48
C GLU A 356 15.26 -2.72 19.37
N SER A 357 14.24 -2.37 18.59
CA SER A 357 13.10 -3.27 18.36
C SER A 357 13.52 -4.47 17.54
N LYS A 358 12.88 -5.61 17.78
CA LYS A 358 13.08 -6.78 16.90
C LYS A 358 12.47 -6.52 15.52
N PRO A 359 12.96 -7.20 14.46
CA PRO A 359 12.30 -7.19 13.16
C PRO A 359 10.82 -7.54 13.33
N SER A 360 9.94 -6.77 12.68
CA SER A 360 8.49 -6.97 12.78
C SER A 360 7.87 -7.34 11.45
N MET A 361 6.66 -7.90 11.50
CA MET A 361 5.85 -8.19 10.30
C MET A 361 5.59 -6.96 9.45
N VAL A 362 5.55 -5.80 10.10
CA VAL A 362 5.29 -4.55 9.45
C VAL A 362 6.59 -4.04 8.86
N LYS A 363 6.61 -4.06 7.53
CA LYS A 363 7.67 -3.46 6.76
C LYS A 363 7.93 -2.00 7.16
N LEU A 364 9.21 -1.66 7.34
CA LEU A 364 9.70 -0.32 7.67
C LEU A 364 9.24 0.18 9.06
N GLU A 365 9.07 -0.74 10.00
CA GLU A 365 8.65 -0.44 11.37
C GLU A 365 9.65 -1.02 12.38
N GLY A 366 10.93 -0.65 12.21
CA GLY A 366 11.99 -0.84 13.20
C GLY A 366 12.31 0.48 13.90
N PHE A 367 12.70 0.42 15.18
CA PHE A 367 13.05 1.58 16.00
C PHE A 367 14.27 1.34 16.86
N ARG A 368 15.12 2.37 16.95
CA ARG A 368 16.18 2.47 17.95
C ARG A 368 15.91 3.66 18.85
N ILE A 369 16.23 3.51 20.13
CA ILE A 369 16.22 4.60 21.10
C ILE A 369 17.62 4.81 21.63
N TYR A 370 18.08 6.05 21.53
CA TYR A 370 19.37 6.48 22.03
C TYR A 370 19.18 7.50 23.16
N GLU A 371 19.92 7.35 24.26
CA GLU A 371 20.02 8.35 25.34
C GLU A 371 21.19 9.31 25.04
N TYR A 372 20.94 10.61 25.06
CA TYR A 372 21.98 11.62 24.91
C TYR A 372 22.85 11.69 26.17
N LEU A 373 24.15 11.48 26.00
CA LEU A 373 25.16 11.60 27.05
C LEU A 373 25.64 13.04 27.07
N ASN A 374 25.07 13.83 27.99
CA ASN A 374 25.48 15.21 28.20
C ASN A 374 26.88 15.21 28.83
N ASN A 375 27.92 15.43 28.01
CA ASN A 375 29.29 15.67 28.49
C ASN A 375 29.51 17.15 28.76
#